data_AF-A0A920UQN2-F1
#
_entry.id   AF-A0A920UQN2-F1
#
_cell.length_a   1.000
_cell.length_b   1.000
_cell.length_c   1.000
_cell.angle_alpha   90.00
_cell.angle_beta   90.00
_cell.angle_gamma   90.00
#
_symmetry.space_group_name_H-M   'P 1'
#
loop_
_entity.id
_entity.type
_entity.pdbx_description
1 polymer ?
#
loop_
_entity_poly.entity_id
_entity_poly.type
_entity_poly.pdbx_seq_one_letter_code
_entity_poly.pdbx_strand_id
1 'polypeptide(L)'
;MAKSDVSGKALTVLGPVDPSDLGVVITHEHLLIDLGIVFVEPDTQEGLELAEEPVGIDNLGWLRVNWSSNRDNLVQKDISLATSEAAHYKAAGGGTLVDVTSIGIDRNPMALSKISSATGLHVVMGAGYYVDPALPPDFSEKPLDTITEEIVRDVEMGVDNTGIRSGIIGEIGCSWPWTDNEKKSVAASVAAQSETGAPLLIHPGRDEKALIEIVKFIQDEGGDLDRTVMAHVDIRIYDHEILRELAATGVYIEYDTFGLESPFPPHAPDTYMPSDYQRIEQLIRLIDEGHLERLVLAHDNCTKHRLRAFGGHGFDHIPTTITAWMKRQGMSQHQIDTLLIENPRRVLTFA
;
A
#
# COMPACT_ATOMS: atom_id res chain seq x y z
N MET A 1 -0.87 -25.71 -19.40
CA MET A 1 -1.48 -24.43 -18.99
C MET A 1 -1.15 -23.43 -20.06
N ALA A 2 -2.15 -22.76 -20.65
CA ALA A 2 -1.86 -21.62 -21.53
C ALA A 2 -1.10 -20.61 -20.67
N LYS A 3 0.08 -20.15 -21.10
CA LYS A 3 0.76 -19.07 -20.39
C LYS A 3 -0.21 -17.89 -20.35
N SER A 4 -0.56 -17.46 -19.14
CA SER A 4 -1.40 -16.29 -18.92
C SER A 4 -0.89 -15.12 -19.76
N ASP A 5 -1.81 -14.34 -20.35
CA ASP A 5 -1.48 -13.21 -21.23
C ASP A 5 -0.68 -12.10 -20.53
N VAL A 6 -0.56 -12.19 -19.19
CA VAL A 6 0.19 -11.25 -18.35
C VAL A 6 1.60 -11.71 -18.00
N SER A 7 2.04 -12.93 -18.32
CA SER A 7 3.41 -13.38 -17.99
C SER A 7 4.48 -12.47 -18.60
N GLY A 8 5.40 -11.95 -17.77
CA GLY A 8 6.40 -10.96 -18.18
C GLY A 8 5.85 -9.55 -18.43
N LYS A 9 4.60 -9.26 -18.04
CA LYS A 9 3.94 -7.95 -18.12
C LYS A 9 3.57 -7.45 -16.73
N ALA A 10 3.34 -6.14 -16.63
CA ALA A 10 2.63 -5.57 -15.50
C ALA A 10 1.16 -5.41 -15.87
N LEU A 11 0.25 -5.66 -14.92
CA LEU A 11 -1.19 -5.62 -15.17
C LEU A 11 -1.82 -4.37 -14.54
N THR A 12 -2.45 -3.54 -15.37
CA THR A 12 -3.15 -2.32 -14.95
C THR A 12 -4.66 -2.49 -15.12
N VAL A 13 -5.44 -1.57 -14.56
CA VAL A 13 -6.90 -1.51 -14.72
C VAL A 13 -7.35 -1.29 -16.18
N LEU A 14 -6.45 -0.92 -17.09
CA LEU A 14 -6.70 -0.80 -18.53
C LEU A 14 -6.11 -1.96 -19.34
N GLY A 15 -5.54 -2.97 -18.68
CA GLY A 15 -4.94 -4.14 -19.29
C GLY A 15 -3.42 -4.26 -19.06
N PRO A 16 -2.80 -5.31 -19.64
CA PRO A 16 -1.36 -5.54 -19.51
C PRO A 16 -0.55 -4.48 -20.25
N VAL A 17 0.57 -4.08 -19.67
CA VAL A 17 1.54 -3.13 -20.24
C VAL A 17 2.95 -3.70 -20.17
N ASP A 18 3.86 -3.22 -21.02
CA ASP A 18 5.26 -3.58 -20.88
C ASP A 18 5.81 -3.00 -19.56
N PRO A 19 6.56 -3.78 -18.75
CA PRO A 19 7.15 -3.24 -17.53
C PRO A 19 8.03 -2.01 -17.77
N SER A 20 8.62 -1.85 -18.97
CA SER A 20 9.39 -0.63 -19.31
C SER A 20 8.54 0.64 -19.37
N ASP A 21 7.22 0.51 -19.53
CA ASP A 21 6.30 1.64 -19.70
C ASP A 21 5.78 2.19 -18.36
N LEU A 22 6.05 1.51 -17.23
CA LEU A 22 5.56 1.90 -15.91
C LEU A 22 6.09 3.25 -15.42
N GLY A 23 7.27 3.67 -15.86
CA GLY A 23 7.93 4.92 -15.46
C GLY A 23 8.24 4.97 -13.96
N VAL A 24 8.09 6.15 -13.35
CA VAL A 24 8.14 6.32 -11.89
C VAL A 24 6.90 5.70 -11.28
N VAL A 25 7.07 4.86 -10.27
CA VAL A 25 6.01 4.11 -9.61
C VAL A 25 5.99 4.43 -8.12
N ILE A 26 4.80 4.56 -7.58
CA ILE A 26 4.51 4.62 -6.15
C ILE A 26 3.71 3.35 -5.82
N THR A 27 4.25 2.51 -4.94
CA THR A 27 3.86 1.08 -4.84
C THR A 27 2.71 0.78 -3.90
N HIS A 28 2.22 1.77 -3.16
CA HIS A 28 1.16 1.61 -2.16
C HIS A 28 0.40 2.92 -1.95
N GLU A 29 -0.79 3.01 -2.52
CA GLU A 29 -1.69 4.16 -2.41
C GLU A 29 -3.16 3.74 -2.32
N HIS A 30 -4.02 4.71 -2.00
CA HIS A 30 -5.46 4.56 -2.00
C HIS A 30 -6.10 5.77 -2.69
N LEU A 31 -6.51 5.62 -3.95
CA LEU A 31 -7.19 6.68 -4.70
C LEU A 31 -8.62 6.88 -4.19
N LEU A 32 -9.24 5.78 -3.77
CA LEU A 32 -10.58 5.70 -3.20
C LEU A 32 -10.54 4.70 -2.05
N ILE A 33 -11.18 5.03 -0.93
CA ILE A 33 -11.18 4.19 0.26
C ILE A 33 -12.34 4.50 1.20
N ASP A 34 -12.78 3.47 1.91
CA ASP A 34 -13.57 3.57 3.13
C ASP A 34 -12.80 2.95 4.30
N LEU A 35 -12.13 3.80 5.09
CA LEU A 35 -11.35 3.38 6.24
C LEU A 35 -12.14 3.57 7.55
N GLY A 36 -13.48 3.62 7.50
CA GLY A 36 -14.31 3.85 8.69
C GLY A 36 -14.10 2.80 9.80
N ILE A 37 -13.62 1.62 9.46
CA ILE A 37 -13.27 0.54 10.40
C ILE A 37 -12.15 0.92 11.38
N VAL A 38 -11.28 1.88 11.05
CA VAL A 38 -10.21 2.36 11.95
C VAL A 38 -10.66 3.53 12.82
N PHE A 39 -11.93 3.92 12.78
CA PHE A 39 -12.41 5.08 13.52
C PHE A 39 -12.14 4.95 15.04
N VAL A 40 -11.49 5.96 15.61
CA VAL A 40 -11.25 6.09 17.05
C VAL A 40 -12.14 7.21 17.58
N GLU A 41 -13.10 6.86 18.44
CA GLU A 41 -14.00 7.84 19.05
C GLU A 41 -13.23 8.78 20.00
N PRO A 42 -13.35 10.11 19.84
CA PRO A 42 -12.77 11.08 20.78
C PRO A 42 -13.38 11.00 22.18
N ASP A 43 -12.57 11.31 23.19
CA ASP A 43 -12.97 11.31 24.61
C ASP A 43 -13.39 12.70 25.14
N THR A 44 -13.31 13.74 24.30
CA THR A 44 -13.69 15.12 24.65
C THR A 44 -14.93 15.58 23.87
N GLN A 45 -15.73 16.45 24.47
CA GLN A 45 -16.90 17.04 23.81
C GLN A 45 -16.53 17.78 22.51
N GLU A 46 -15.43 18.55 22.53
CA GLU A 46 -14.90 19.22 21.34
C GLU A 46 -14.48 18.20 20.28
N GLY A 47 -13.79 17.13 20.66
CA GLY A 47 -13.42 16.05 19.73
C GLY A 47 -14.62 15.38 19.10
N LEU A 48 -15.69 15.10 19.87
CA LEU A 48 -16.93 14.52 19.34
C LEU A 48 -17.61 15.43 18.30
N GLU A 49 -17.53 16.75 18.48
CA GLU A 49 -18.01 17.71 17.49
C GLU A 49 -17.13 17.70 16.23
N LEU A 50 -15.80 17.78 16.41
CA LEU A 50 -14.81 17.72 15.32
C LEU A 50 -14.85 16.40 14.56
N ALA A 51 -15.29 15.30 15.16
CA ALA A 51 -15.39 13.99 14.52
C ALA A 51 -16.40 13.95 13.37
N GLU A 52 -17.42 14.80 13.44
CA GLU A 52 -18.54 14.85 12.49
C GLU A 52 -18.42 16.03 11.51
N GLU A 53 -17.44 16.92 11.69
CA GLU A 53 -17.18 18.02 10.76
C GLU A 53 -16.52 17.54 9.45
N PRO A 54 -16.82 18.18 8.30
CA PRO A 54 -16.04 17.97 7.08
C PRO A 54 -14.58 18.38 7.28
N VAL A 55 -13.65 17.72 6.57
CA VAL A 55 -12.24 18.13 6.59
C VAL A 55 -12.11 19.54 6.01
N GLY A 56 -11.50 20.44 6.78
CA GLY A 56 -11.32 21.84 6.39
C GLY A 56 -10.14 22.50 7.09
N ILE A 57 -9.79 23.71 6.66
CA ILE A 57 -8.67 24.45 7.23
C ILE A 57 -8.85 24.75 8.72
N ASP A 58 -10.09 24.91 9.17
CA ASP A 58 -10.42 25.26 10.56
C ASP A 58 -10.18 24.11 11.55
N ASN A 59 -10.23 22.84 11.08
CA ASN A 59 -10.00 21.65 11.91
C ASN A 59 -8.72 20.85 11.53
N LEU A 60 -7.99 21.25 10.49
CA LEU A 60 -6.81 20.54 9.99
C LEU A 60 -5.72 20.32 11.05
N GLY A 61 -5.52 21.29 11.95
CA GLY A 61 -4.55 21.17 13.05
C GLY A 61 -4.86 20.00 13.99
N TRP A 62 -6.14 19.79 14.30
CA TRP A 62 -6.60 18.70 15.14
C TRP A 62 -6.54 17.36 14.40
N LEU A 63 -6.94 17.35 13.12
CA LEU A 63 -6.92 16.16 12.26
C LEU A 63 -5.53 15.56 12.08
N ARG A 64 -4.48 16.39 12.00
CA ARG A 64 -3.09 15.88 11.85
C ARG A 64 -2.64 14.99 13.01
N VAL A 65 -3.22 15.17 14.20
CA VAL A 65 -2.92 14.35 15.38
C VAL A 65 -3.96 13.24 15.54
N ASN A 66 -5.24 13.54 15.31
CA ASN A 66 -6.36 12.64 15.53
C ASN A 66 -6.95 12.15 14.19
N TRP A 67 -6.08 11.75 13.26
CA TRP A 67 -6.49 11.51 11.87
C TRP A 67 -7.53 10.40 11.74
N SER A 68 -7.54 9.43 12.66
CA SER A 68 -8.52 8.35 12.69
C SER A 68 -9.80 8.70 13.44
N SER A 69 -9.95 9.93 13.91
CA SER A 69 -11.09 10.36 14.73
C SER A 69 -12.08 11.27 14.02
N ASN A 70 -11.97 11.41 12.69
CA ASN A 70 -12.92 12.18 11.89
C ASN A 70 -13.49 11.32 10.75
N ARG A 71 -14.82 11.24 10.67
CA ARG A 71 -15.49 10.36 9.72
C ARG A 71 -15.32 10.80 8.27
N ASP A 72 -15.33 12.11 8.01
CA ASP A 72 -15.12 12.65 6.68
C ASP A 72 -13.68 12.38 6.19
N ASN A 73 -12.69 12.46 7.08
CA ASN A 73 -11.28 12.23 6.80
C ASN A 73 -10.97 10.79 6.38
N LEU A 74 -11.66 9.82 6.96
CA LEU A 74 -11.48 8.38 6.73
C LEU A 74 -12.15 7.85 5.46
N VAL A 75 -12.98 8.67 4.79
CA VAL A 75 -13.74 8.23 3.63
C VAL A 75 -13.51 9.16 2.45
N GLN A 76 -12.88 8.64 1.40
CA GLN A 76 -12.73 9.31 0.11
C GLN A 76 -13.34 8.40 -0.96
N LYS A 77 -14.48 8.80 -1.52
CA LYS A 77 -15.12 8.12 -2.65
C LYS A 77 -15.36 9.03 -3.86
N ASP A 78 -14.78 10.23 -3.84
CA ASP A 78 -14.96 11.23 -4.90
C ASP A 78 -13.94 11.01 -6.01
N ILE A 79 -14.43 10.46 -7.12
CA ILE A 79 -13.64 10.19 -8.34
C ILE A 79 -13.03 11.46 -8.92
N SER A 80 -13.73 12.60 -8.86
CA SER A 80 -13.25 13.86 -9.42
C SER A 80 -12.07 14.40 -8.61
N LEU A 81 -12.20 14.37 -7.27
CA LEU A 81 -11.12 14.72 -6.37
C LEU A 81 -9.91 13.78 -6.56
N ALA A 82 -10.13 12.46 -6.57
CA ALA A 82 -9.07 11.48 -6.78
C ALA A 82 -8.35 11.69 -8.13
N THR A 83 -9.11 12.00 -9.19
CA THR A 83 -8.55 12.34 -10.51
C THR A 83 -7.67 13.58 -10.46
N SER A 84 -8.10 14.65 -9.77
CA SER A 84 -7.30 15.87 -9.65
C SER A 84 -6.01 15.66 -8.85
N GLU A 85 -6.08 14.89 -7.76
CA GLU A 85 -4.91 14.57 -6.93
C GLU A 85 -3.91 13.69 -7.70
N ALA A 86 -4.38 12.66 -8.39
CA ALA A 86 -3.55 11.81 -9.25
C ALA A 86 -2.94 12.61 -10.42
N ALA A 87 -3.65 13.60 -10.96
CA ALA A 87 -3.12 14.46 -12.02
C ALA A 87 -1.91 15.30 -11.56
N HIS A 88 -1.82 15.67 -10.26
CA HIS A 88 -0.62 16.30 -9.72
C HIS A 88 0.60 15.36 -9.79
N TYR A 89 0.42 14.09 -9.45
CA TYR A 89 1.47 13.07 -9.59
C TYR A 89 1.90 12.89 -11.05
N LYS A 90 0.95 12.81 -12.00
CA LYS A 90 1.27 12.77 -13.43
C LYS A 90 2.08 14.00 -13.86
N ALA A 91 1.68 15.20 -13.43
CA ALA A 91 2.36 16.44 -13.77
C ALA A 91 3.79 16.53 -13.18
N ALA A 92 4.03 15.85 -12.05
CA ALA A 92 5.34 15.71 -11.44
C ALA A 92 6.25 14.67 -12.13
N GLY A 93 5.80 14.04 -13.22
CA GLY A 93 6.53 13.02 -13.96
C GLY A 93 6.23 11.58 -13.53
N GLY A 94 5.20 11.37 -12.70
CA GLY A 94 4.71 10.06 -12.30
C GLY A 94 4.22 9.21 -13.48
N GLY A 95 4.51 7.91 -13.44
CA GLY A 95 4.08 6.94 -14.47
C GLY A 95 2.94 6.05 -13.99
N THR A 96 3.10 5.46 -12.81
CA THR A 96 2.17 4.47 -12.25
C THR A 96 1.85 4.76 -10.78
N LEU A 97 0.59 4.55 -10.40
CA LEU A 97 0.14 4.42 -9.01
C LEU A 97 -0.38 3.00 -8.78
N VAL A 98 -0.01 2.38 -7.67
CA VAL A 98 -0.55 1.09 -7.24
C VAL A 98 -1.59 1.36 -6.15
N ASP A 99 -2.86 1.19 -6.50
CA ASP A 99 -3.98 1.28 -5.57
C ASP A 99 -4.20 -0.09 -4.92
N VAL A 100 -3.86 -0.22 -3.64
CA VAL A 100 -3.90 -1.50 -2.90
C VAL A 100 -5.15 -1.65 -2.04
N THR A 101 -6.17 -0.80 -2.25
CA THR A 101 -7.47 -0.93 -1.58
C THR A 101 -8.05 -2.32 -1.86
N SER A 102 -8.28 -3.10 -0.81
CA SER A 102 -8.71 -4.51 -0.89
C SER A 102 -10.16 -4.71 -0.41
N ILE A 103 -10.63 -5.95 -0.36
CA ILE A 103 -11.97 -6.27 0.14
C ILE A 103 -12.03 -5.94 1.63
N GLY A 104 -13.04 -5.15 2.01
CA GLY A 104 -13.24 -4.64 3.37
C GLY A 104 -13.06 -3.13 3.50
N ILE A 105 -12.37 -2.49 2.54
CA ILE A 105 -12.07 -1.04 2.54
C ILE A 105 -12.47 -0.31 1.25
N ASP A 106 -13.45 -0.88 0.52
CA ASP A 106 -14.16 -0.28 -0.62
C ASP A 106 -13.39 -0.15 -1.95
N ARG A 107 -12.67 -1.21 -2.34
CA ARG A 107 -12.04 -1.34 -3.67
C ARG A 107 -13.04 -1.07 -4.81
N ASN A 108 -12.68 -0.22 -5.78
CA ASN A 108 -13.59 0.18 -6.86
C ASN A 108 -12.96 0.12 -8.27
N PRO A 109 -13.04 -1.03 -8.99
CA PRO A 109 -12.41 -1.23 -10.29
C PRO A 109 -12.85 -0.20 -11.36
N MET A 110 -14.15 0.09 -11.42
CA MET A 110 -14.71 1.00 -12.43
C MET A 110 -14.23 2.44 -12.23
N ALA A 111 -14.07 2.87 -10.99
CA ALA A 111 -13.58 4.20 -10.68
C ALA A 111 -12.08 4.33 -10.96
N LEU A 112 -11.27 3.33 -10.60
CA LEU A 112 -9.85 3.30 -10.93
C LEU A 112 -9.59 3.34 -12.43
N SER A 113 -10.36 2.60 -13.23
CA SER A 113 -10.30 2.65 -14.70
C SER A 113 -10.60 4.04 -15.27
N LYS A 114 -11.58 4.75 -14.69
CA LYS A 114 -11.89 6.14 -15.07
C LYS A 114 -10.76 7.09 -14.72
N ILE A 115 -10.18 6.98 -13.52
CA ILE A 115 -9.06 7.81 -13.07
C ILE A 115 -7.84 7.59 -13.97
N SER A 116 -7.48 6.33 -14.24
CA SER A 116 -6.39 5.96 -15.14
C SER A 116 -6.59 6.56 -16.53
N SER A 117 -7.79 6.39 -17.12
CA SER A 117 -8.11 6.93 -18.45
C SER A 117 -8.08 8.47 -18.50
N ALA A 118 -8.56 9.14 -17.45
CA ALA A 118 -8.65 10.61 -17.40
C ALA A 118 -7.28 11.27 -17.18
N THR A 119 -6.39 10.63 -16.42
CA THR A 119 -5.07 11.18 -16.08
C THR A 119 -3.96 10.73 -17.03
N GLY A 120 -4.15 9.59 -17.72
CA GLY A 120 -3.08 8.94 -18.48
C GLY A 120 -2.00 8.32 -17.59
N LEU A 121 -2.30 8.07 -16.31
CA LEU A 121 -1.48 7.23 -15.43
C LEU A 121 -1.82 5.76 -15.66
N HIS A 122 -0.82 4.90 -15.51
CA HIS A 122 -1.09 3.50 -15.21
C HIS A 122 -1.60 3.40 -13.76
N VAL A 123 -2.68 2.65 -13.56
CA VAL A 123 -3.17 2.31 -12.22
C VAL A 123 -3.18 0.79 -12.09
N VAL A 124 -2.41 0.27 -11.14
CA VAL A 124 -2.44 -1.14 -10.75
C VAL A 124 -3.43 -1.26 -9.60
N MET A 125 -4.31 -2.26 -9.64
CA MET A 125 -5.33 -2.48 -8.61
C MET A 125 -5.00 -3.71 -7.76
N GLY A 126 -5.21 -3.58 -6.46
CA GLY A 126 -5.08 -4.62 -5.45
C GLY A 126 -6.16 -5.70 -5.48
N ALA A 127 -5.93 -6.75 -4.68
CA ALA A 127 -6.84 -7.88 -4.48
C ALA A 127 -6.74 -8.44 -3.07
N GLY A 128 -7.60 -9.42 -2.78
CA GLY A 128 -7.62 -10.09 -1.49
C GLY A 128 -8.34 -9.28 -0.42
N TYR A 129 -8.00 -9.58 0.82
CA TYR A 129 -8.80 -9.23 1.99
C TYR A 129 -7.98 -8.48 3.02
N TYR A 130 -8.58 -7.46 3.62
CA TYR A 130 -7.94 -6.68 4.67
C TYR A 130 -8.00 -7.38 6.04
N VAL A 131 -7.83 -6.63 7.12
CA VAL A 131 -7.77 -7.14 8.50
C VAL A 131 -9.09 -7.77 8.96
N ASP A 132 -9.03 -8.63 9.97
CA ASP A 132 -10.18 -9.41 10.49
C ASP A 132 -11.47 -8.57 10.70
N PRO A 133 -11.41 -7.37 11.34
CA PRO A 133 -12.61 -6.54 11.53
C PRO A 133 -13.27 -6.03 10.25
N ALA A 134 -12.56 -6.05 9.12
CA ALA A 134 -13.05 -5.63 7.80
C ALA A 134 -13.48 -6.81 6.92
N LEU A 135 -13.31 -8.05 7.38
CA LEU A 135 -13.67 -9.24 6.60
C LEU A 135 -15.21 -9.36 6.44
N PRO A 136 -15.68 -9.91 5.30
CA PRO A 136 -17.08 -10.23 5.14
C PRO A 136 -17.61 -11.17 6.25
N PRO A 137 -18.88 -11.03 6.68
CA PRO A 137 -19.43 -11.83 7.78
C PRO A 137 -19.36 -13.36 7.58
N ASP A 138 -19.36 -13.82 6.33
CA ASP A 138 -19.28 -15.23 5.95
C ASP A 138 -17.84 -15.75 5.80
N PHE A 139 -16.81 -14.89 5.93
CA PHE A 139 -15.42 -15.24 5.66
C PHE A 139 -14.94 -16.44 6.48
N SER A 140 -15.30 -16.50 7.78
CA SER A 140 -14.89 -17.59 8.67
C SER A 140 -15.33 -18.97 8.15
N GLU A 141 -16.47 -19.04 7.49
CA GLU A 141 -17.07 -20.28 6.95
C GLU A 141 -16.54 -20.65 5.57
N LYS A 142 -15.94 -19.70 4.84
CA LYS A 142 -15.36 -19.96 3.51
C LYS A 142 -14.18 -20.95 3.60
N PRO A 143 -14.19 -22.03 2.80
CA PRO A 143 -13.02 -22.88 2.61
C PRO A 143 -11.85 -22.07 2.02
N LEU A 144 -10.61 -22.49 2.34
CA LEU A 144 -9.41 -21.85 1.81
C LEU A 144 -9.42 -21.81 0.28
N ASP A 145 -9.73 -22.93 -0.38
CA ASP A 145 -9.80 -23.02 -1.85
C ASP A 145 -10.76 -22.00 -2.46
N THR A 146 -11.89 -21.72 -1.80
CA THR A 146 -12.85 -20.70 -2.27
C THR A 146 -12.26 -19.29 -2.19
N ILE A 147 -11.53 -18.98 -1.13
CA ILE A 147 -10.85 -17.67 -0.98
C ILE A 147 -9.75 -17.55 -2.04
N THR A 148 -8.99 -18.62 -2.28
CA THR A 148 -7.99 -18.67 -3.35
C THR A 148 -8.61 -18.42 -4.71
N GLU A 149 -9.69 -19.14 -5.06
CA GLU A 149 -10.41 -19.00 -6.34
C GLU A 149 -10.94 -17.57 -6.55
N GLU A 150 -11.40 -16.89 -5.50
CA GLU A 150 -11.84 -15.49 -5.56
C GLU A 150 -10.69 -14.55 -5.92
N ILE A 151 -9.52 -14.71 -5.28
CA ILE A 151 -8.32 -13.90 -5.58
C ILE A 151 -7.80 -14.20 -7.00
N VAL A 152 -7.72 -15.48 -7.38
CA VAL A 152 -7.31 -15.90 -8.73
C VAL A 152 -8.26 -15.32 -9.78
N ARG A 153 -9.57 -15.34 -9.53
CA ARG A 153 -10.56 -14.74 -10.43
C ARG A 153 -10.32 -13.25 -10.63
N ASP A 154 -10.06 -12.50 -9.57
CA ASP A 154 -9.78 -11.06 -9.67
C ASP A 154 -8.56 -10.76 -10.55
N VAL A 155 -7.54 -11.61 -10.49
CA VAL A 155 -6.30 -11.47 -11.26
C VAL A 155 -6.44 -11.94 -12.71
N GLU A 156 -7.10 -13.08 -12.96
CA GLU A 156 -7.14 -13.69 -14.30
C GLU A 156 -8.33 -13.24 -15.15
N MET A 157 -9.50 -13.05 -14.52
CA MET A 157 -10.76 -12.76 -15.21
C MET A 157 -11.26 -11.34 -14.97
N GLY A 158 -11.06 -10.84 -13.75
CA GLY A 158 -11.45 -9.50 -13.32
C GLY A 158 -12.52 -9.50 -12.23
N VAL A 159 -12.56 -8.37 -11.53
CA VAL A 159 -13.43 -8.15 -10.36
C VAL A 159 -14.90 -8.10 -10.80
N ASP A 160 -15.74 -8.88 -10.10
CA ASP A 160 -17.16 -9.05 -10.37
C ASP A 160 -17.46 -9.39 -11.85
N ASN A 161 -18.16 -8.48 -12.54
CA ASN A 161 -18.53 -8.54 -13.95
C ASN A 161 -17.88 -7.40 -14.76
N THR A 162 -16.85 -6.75 -14.22
CA THR A 162 -16.24 -5.56 -14.84
C THR A 162 -15.23 -5.91 -15.93
N GLY A 163 -14.62 -7.10 -15.85
CA GLY A 163 -13.49 -7.49 -16.69
C GLY A 163 -12.19 -6.73 -16.37
N ILE A 164 -12.18 -5.93 -15.30
CA ILE A 164 -11.01 -5.18 -14.82
C ILE A 164 -10.27 -6.07 -13.84
N ARG A 165 -9.00 -6.37 -14.15
CA ARG A 165 -8.18 -7.32 -13.40
C ARG A 165 -7.28 -6.65 -12.38
N SER A 166 -7.03 -7.34 -11.28
CA SER A 166 -6.05 -6.93 -10.26
C SER A 166 -4.63 -7.27 -10.70
N GLY A 167 -3.71 -6.34 -10.50
CA GLY A 167 -2.29 -6.51 -10.87
C GLY A 167 -1.36 -6.82 -9.70
N ILE A 168 -1.89 -6.85 -8.48
CA ILE A 168 -1.18 -7.26 -7.26
C ILE A 168 -2.18 -7.90 -6.29
N ILE A 169 -1.75 -8.94 -5.59
CA ILE A 169 -2.50 -9.56 -4.50
C ILE A 169 -2.15 -8.79 -3.23
N GLY A 170 -3.08 -7.99 -2.73
CA GLY A 170 -2.89 -7.12 -1.57
C GLY A 170 -3.65 -5.80 -1.67
N GLU A 171 -3.73 -5.02 -0.60
CA GLU A 171 -3.07 -5.30 0.68
C GLU A 171 -3.76 -6.42 1.48
N ILE A 172 -2.99 -7.46 1.85
CA ILE A 172 -3.48 -8.55 2.69
C ILE A 172 -3.29 -8.16 4.16
N GLY A 173 -4.40 -7.98 4.87
CA GLY A 173 -4.42 -7.45 6.23
C GLY A 173 -4.04 -8.46 7.30
N CYS A 174 -3.07 -8.12 8.12
CA CYS A 174 -2.72 -8.83 9.35
C CYS A 174 -2.77 -7.89 10.55
N SER A 175 -3.49 -8.28 11.59
CA SER A 175 -3.46 -7.60 12.89
C SER A 175 -2.31 -8.12 13.77
N TRP A 176 -2.18 -7.61 14.99
CA TRP A 176 -1.28 -8.18 15.99
C TRP A 176 -1.97 -8.36 17.36
N PRO A 177 -1.95 -9.59 17.92
CA PRO A 177 -1.66 -10.84 17.24
C PRO A 177 -2.66 -11.12 16.11
N TRP A 178 -2.19 -11.62 14.97
CA TRP A 178 -3.07 -11.98 13.85
C TRP A 178 -4.01 -13.15 14.17
N THR A 179 -5.21 -13.09 13.60
CA THR A 179 -6.28 -14.08 13.81
C THR A 179 -6.12 -15.32 12.93
N ASP A 180 -6.90 -16.37 13.21
CA ASP A 180 -6.94 -17.56 12.35
C ASP A 180 -7.51 -17.26 10.95
N ASN A 181 -8.42 -16.28 10.84
CA ASN A 181 -8.93 -15.83 9.55
C ASN A 181 -7.89 -15.06 8.76
N GLU A 182 -7.09 -14.21 9.40
CA GLU A 182 -5.99 -13.49 8.74
C GLU A 182 -4.92 -14.47 8.25
N LYS A 183 -4.55 -15.48 9.04
CA LYS A 183 -3.68 -16.59 8.59
C LYS A 183 -4.27 -17.33 7.40
N LYS A 184 -5.58 -17.65 7.43
CA LYS A 184 -6.30 -18.27 6.30
C LYS A 184 -6.28 -17.39 5.05
N SER A 185 -6.43 -16.06 5.22
CA SER A 185 -6.34 -15.07 4.14
C SER A 185 -4.94 -15.04 3.52
N VAL A 186 -3.89 -15.03 4.34
CA VAL A 186 -2.50 -15.08 3.86
C VAL A 186 -2.22 -16.39 3.12
N ALA A 187 -2.63 -17.54 3.65
CA ALA A 187 -2.44 -18.84 2.98
C ALA A 187 -3.14 -18.91 1.61
N ALA A 188 -4.39 -18.43 1.53
CA ALA A 188 -5.11 -18.34 0.26
C ALA A 188 -4.42 -17.38 -0.74
N SER A 189 -3.88 -16.26 -0.24
CA SER A 189 -3.14 -15.29 -1.05
C SER A 189 -1.83 -15.86 -1.59
N VAL A 190 -1.13 -16.68 -0.81
CA VAL A 190 0.07 -17.43 -1.24
C VAL A 190 -0.27 -18.46 -2.31
N ALA A 191 -1.36 -19.21 -2.14
CA ALA A 191 -1.82 -20.15 -3.17
C ALA A 191 -2.16 -19.41 -4.48
N ALA A 192 -2.88 -18.29 -4.40
CA ALA A 192 -3.21 -17.47 -5.56
C ALA A 192 -1.97 -16.84 -6.22
N GLN A 193 -0.96 -16.44 -5.43
CA GLN A 193 0.33 -15.96 -5.94
C GLN A 193 1.00 -17.03 -6.81
N SER A 194 1.03 -18.28 -6.34
CA SER A 194 1.61 -19.42 -7.05
C SER A 194 0.86 -19.76 -8.35
N GLU A 195 -0.48 -19.70 -8.32
CA GLU A 195 -1.31 -20.00 -9.50
C GLU A 195 -1.21 -18.93 -10.59
N THR A 196 -1.15 -17.66 -10.20
CA THR A 196 -1.26 -16.52 -11.13
C THR A 196 0.08 -15.91 -11.52
N GLY A 197 1.12 -16.09 -10.70
CA GLY A 197 2.40 -15.40 -10.83
C GLY A 197 2.35 -13.91 -10.44
N ALA A 198 1.27 -13.46 -9.83
CA ALA A 198 1.10 -12.07 -9.36
C ALA A 198 2.05 -11.74 -8.19
N PRO A 199 2.43 -10.47 -8.01
CA PRO A 199 3.07 -10.02 -6.78
C PRO A 199 2.12 -10.10 -5.58
N LEU A 200 2.70 -10.21 -4.39
CA LEU A 200 1.99 -10.23 -3.10
C LEU A 200 2.39 -8.99 -2.28
N LEU A 201 1.43 -8.34 -1.62
CA LEU A 201 1.67 -7.23 -0.69
C LEU A 201 0.95 -7.49 0.63
N ILE A 202 1.70 -7.41 1.72
CA ILE A 202 1.24 -7.69 3.08
C ILE A 202 1.17 -6.40 3.88
N HIS A 203 0.04 -6.17 4.53
CA HIS A 203 -0.13 -5.18 5.61
C HIS A 203 0.14 -5.85 6.95
N PRO A 204 1.28 -5.60 7.60
CA PRO A 204 1.61 -6.27 8.86
C PRO A 204 0.99 -5.58 10.08
N GLY A 205 0.77 -6.40 11.11
CA GLY A 205 0.37 -5.95 12.45
C GLY A 205 1.41 -5.03 13.09
N ARG A 206 0.99 -4.25 14.09
CA ARG A 206 1.76 -3.14 14.69
C ARG A 206 2.83 -3.55 15.71
N ASP A 207 3.47 -4.70 15.52
CA ASP A 207 4.56 -5.23 16.35
C ASP A 207 5.72 -5.67 15.47
N GLU A 208 6.94 -5.36 15.88
CA GLU A 208 8.16 -5.65 15.11
C GLU A 208 8.34 -7.16 14.82
N LYS A 209 7.80 -8.04 15.68
CA LYS A 209 7.86 -9.50 15.48
C LYS A 209 6.87 -10.00 14.45
N ALA A 210 5.79 -9.26 14.19
CA ALA A 210 4.73 -9.67 13.27
C ALA A 210 5.29 -9.90 11.86
N LEU A 211 6.18 -9.03 11.40
CA LEU A 211 6.71 -9.07 10.03
C LEU A 211 7.51 -10.35 9.79
N ILE A 212 8.39 -10.71 10.73
CA ILE A 212 9.20 -11.93 10.64
C ILE A 212 8.32 -13.19 10.75
N GLU A 213 7.31 -13.19 11.61
CA GLU A 213 6.36 -14.30 11.74
C GLU A 213 5.57 -14.52 10.45
N ILE A 214 5.08 -13.44 9.83
CA ILE A 214 4.34 -13.50 8.56
C ILE A 214 5.25 -14.00 7.43
N VAL A 215 6.49 -13.51 7.33
CA VAL A 215 7.42 -13.98 6.29
C VAL A 215 7.72 -15.48 6.43
N LYS A 216 7.93 -15.97 7.66
CA LYS A 216 8.14 -17.40 7.92
C LYS A 216 6.92 -18.22 7.50
N PHE A 217 5.73 -17.75 7.83
CA PHE A 217 4.49 -18.39 7.41
C PHE A 217 4.32 -18.43 5.89
N ILE A 218 4.56 -17.31 5.19
CA ILE A 218 4.50 -17.26 3.72
C ILE A 218 5.49 -18.26 3.11
N GLN A 219 6.71 -18.35 3.65
CA GLN A 219 7.71 -19.30 3.19
C GLN A 219 7.27 -20.75 3.42
N ASP A 220 6.70 -21.08 4.58
CA ASP A 220 6.22 -22.41 4.92
C ASP A 220 5.03 -22.84 4.05
N GLU A 221 4.15 -21.90 3.68
CA GLU A 221 3.06 -22.10 2.72
C GLU A 221 3.55 -22.15 1.24
N GLY A 222 4.85 -21.94 1.01
CA GLY A 222 5.47 -22.05 -0.32
C GLY A 222 5.39 -20.78 -1.18
N GLY A 223 5.13 -19.62 -0.57
CA GLY A 223 5.08 -18.33 -1.27
C GLY A 223 6.43 -17.86 -1.79
N ASP A 224 6.38 -17.10 -2.88
CA ASP A 224 7.56 -16.50 -3.49
C ASP A 224 7.91 -15.18 -2.79
N LEU A 225 8.90 -15.24 -1.89
CA LEU A 225 9.39 -14.06 -1.17
C LEU A 225 10.03 -13.04 -2.10
N ASP A 226 10.61 -13.46 -3.24
CA ASP A 226 11.21 -12.54 -4.21
C ASP A 226 10.17 -11.65 -4.90
N ARG A 227 8.87 -11.98 -4.74
CA ARG A 227 7.71 -11.26 -5.29
C ARG A 227 6.76 -10.77 -4.19
N THR A 228 7.23 -10.76 -2.95
CA THR A 228 6.43 -10.32 -1.79
C THR A 228 6.93 -8.96 -1.30
N VAL A 229 6.02 -8.03 -1.12
CA VAL A 229 6.23 -6.70 -0.54
C VAL A 229 5.69 -6.70 0.88
N MET A 230 6.52 -6.28 1.83
CA MET A 230 6.13 -6.06 3.21
C MET A 230 5.93 -4.57 3.44
N ALA A 231 4.67 -4.16 3.65
CA ALA A 231 4.27 -2.77 3.86
C ALA A 231 4.69 -2.24 5.23
N HIS A 232 4.66 -0.92 5.37
CA HIS A 232 4.75 -0.16 6.62
C HIS A 232 6.03 -0.39 7.44
N VAL A 233 7.10 -0.92 6.84
CA VAL A 233 8.30 -1.32 7.60
C VAL A 233 8.88 -0.13 8.38
N ASP A 234 8.84 1.05 7.79
CA ASP A 234 9.27 2.34 8.35
C ASP A 234 8.53 2.77 9.63
N ILE A 235 7.33 2.25 9.87
CA ILE A 235 6.55 2.51 11.09
C ILE A 235 6.26 1.24 11.92
N ARG A 236 6.97 0.14 11.63
CA ARG A 236 6.80 -1.16 12.32
C ARG A 236 8.09 -1.70 12.92
N ILE A 237 9.24 -1.46 12.30
CA ILE A 237 10.54 -1.94 12.79
C ILE A 237 11.47 -0.74 13.01
N TYR A 238 11.74 -0.45 14.29
CA TYR A 238 12.71 0.57 14.70
C TYR A 238 14.06 -0.04 15.12
N ASP A 239 14.05 -1.30 15.56
CA ASP A 239 15.25 -2.04 15.88
C ASP A 239 15.99 -2.45 14.60
N HIS A 240 17.25 -2.07 14.51
CA HIS A 240 18.04 -2.27 13.32
C HIS A 240 18.42 -3.74 13.07
N GLU A 241 18.59 -4.55 14.12
CA GLU A 241 18.90 -5.98 13.96
C GLU A 241 17.69 -6.75 13.42
N ILE A 242 16.48 -6.42 13.89
CA ILE A 242 15.25 -7.01 13.34
C ILE A 242 15.06 -6.58 11.88
N LEU A 243 15.36 -5.33 11.55
CA LEU A 243 15.28 -4.83 10.18
C LEU A 243 16.26 -5.57 9.25
N ARG A 244 17.48 -5.86 9.73
CA ARG A 244 18.46 -6.69 9.02
C ARG A 244 18.01 -8.13 8.86
N GLU A 245 17.36 -8.72 9.86
CA GLU A 245 16.75 -10.05 9.75
C GLU A 245 15.71 -10.06 8.64
N LEU A 246 14.80 -9.08 8.60
CA LEU A 246 13.79 -8.96 7.56
C LEU A 246 14.42 -8.81 6.17
N ALA A 247 15.42 -7.92 6.04
CA ALA A 247 16.09 -7.67 4.76
C ALA A 247 16.82 -8.90 4.21
N ALA A 248 17.25 -9.81 5.07
CA ALA A 248 17.90 -11.06 4.68
C ALA A 248 16.92 -12.12 4.13
N THR A 249 15.62 -11.95 4.30
CA THR A 249 14.60 -12.93 3.86
C THR A 249 14.34 -12.90 2.35
N GLY A 250 14.68 -11.80 1.67
CA GLY A 250 14.49 -11.63 0.22
C GLY A 250 13.21 -10.87 -0.18
N VAL A 251 12.31 -10.59 0.76
CA VAL A 251 11.14 -9.73 0.52
C VAL A 251 11.56 -8.31 0.13
N TYR A 252 10.68 -7.62 -0.60
CA TYR A 252 10.76 -6.17 -0.72
C TYR A 252 10.32 -5.53 0.60
N ILE A 253 11.16 -4.64 1.12
CA ILE A 253 10.89 -3.76 2.23
C ILE A 253 10.28 -2.48 1.68
N GLU A 254 9.05 -2.19 2.08
CA GLU A 254 8.34 -0.99 1.64
C GLU A 254 8.37 0.09 2.73
N TYR A 255 8.81 1.28 2.32
CA TYR A 255 8.74 2.51 3.10
C TYR A 255 7.62 3.33 2.49
N ASP A 256 6.40 3.07 2.94
CA ASP A 256 5.18 3.59 2.35
C ASP A 256 4.56 4.72 3.14
N THR A 257 5.17 5.29 4.18
CA THR A 257 4.50 6.40 4.92
C THR A 257 5.21 7.75 4.77
N PHE A 258 5.86 8.00 3.63
CA PHE A 258 6.44 9.32 3.33
C PHE A 258 5.38 10.43 3.39
N GLY A 259 5.73 11.54 4.02
CA GLY A 259 4.86 12.68 4.27
C GLY A 259 3.96 12.55 5.50
N LEU A 260 3.97 11.39 6.18
CA LEU A 260 3.24 11.17 7.43
C LEU A 260 4.22 11.08 8.61
N GLU A 261 4.17 12.09 9.49
CA GLU A 261 4.89 12.11 10.76
C GLU A 261 3.90 12.32 11.90
N SER A 262 4.12 11.64 13.02
CA SER A 262 3.29 11.78 14.20
C SER A 262 4.04 11.32 15.44
N PRO A 263 4.14 12.13 16.49
CA PRO A 263 4.69 11.70 17.76
C PRO A 263 3.73 10.80 18.56
N PHE A 264 2.44 10.76 18.19
CA PHE A 264 1.39 10.02 18.91
C PHE A 264 0.40 9.41 17.90
N PRO A 265 0.76 8.35 17.17
CA PRO A 265 -0.14 7.74 16.22
C PRO A 265 -1.31 7.05 16.97
N PRO A 266 -2.59 7.32 16.61
CA PRO A 266 -3.76 6.87 17.37
C PRO A 266 -3.84 5.36 17.63
N HIS A 267 -3.34 4.54 16.70
CA HIS A 267 -3.38 3.08 16.80
C HIS A 267 -2.08 2.45 17.36
N ALA A 268 -1.10 3.28 17.73
CA ALA A 268 0.15 2.82 18.33
C ALA A 268 0.73 3.91 19.25
N PRO A 269 0.02 4.30 20.33
CA PRO A 269 0.39 5.47 21.15
C PRO A 269 1.76 5.34 21.85
N ASP A 270 2.29 4.12 21.95
CA ASP A 270 3.59 3.83 22.56
C ASP A 270 4.78 3.96 21.57
N THR A 271 4.53 4.38 20.33
CA THR A 271 5.57 4.64 19.32
C THR A 271 5.35 5.96 18.59
N TYR A 272 6.19 6.25 17.59
CA TYR A 272 6.14 7.44 16.75
C TYR A 272 6.22 7.07 15.27
N MET A 273 5.64 7.87 14.39
CA MET A 273 5.90 7.78 12.96
C MET A 273 7.10 8.68 12.62
N PRO A 274 8.17 8.16 12.00
CA PRO A 274 9.36 8.94 11.67
C PRO A 274 9.04 10.16 10.79
N SER A 275 9.95 11.12 10.75
CA SER A 275 9.96 12.16 9.73
C SER A 275 10.54 11.64 8.41
N ASP A 276 10.27 12.33 7.31
CA ASP A 276 10.87 12.00 6.01
C ASP A 276 12.40 12.02 6.02
N TYR A 277 12.99 12.90 6.83
CA TYR A 277 14.44 12.94 7.01
C TYR A 277 14.96 11.63 7.63
N GLN A 278 14.30 11.15 8.68
CA GLN A 278 14.64 9.87 9.33
C GLN A 278 14.42 8.67 8.42
N ARG A 279 13.33 8.65 7.62
CA ARG A 279 13.10 7.61 6.61
C ARG A 279 14.24 7.55 5.59
N ILE A 280 14.71 8.70 5.10
CA ILE A 280 15.85 8.74 4.18
C ILE A 280 17.13 8.21 4.85
N GLU A 281 17.40 8.58 6.11
CA GLU A 281 18.57 8.04 6.83
C GLU A 281 18.50 6.52 7.00
N GLN A 282 17.32 5.98 7.30
CA GLN A 282 17.09 4.54 7.41
C GLN A 282 17.30 3.83 6.06
N LEU A 283 16.77 4.40 4.96
CA LEU A 283 17.00 3.88 3.60
C LEU A 283 18.49 3.87 3.24
N ILE A 284 19.22 4.95 3.53
CA ILE A 284 20.67 5.02 3.26
C ILE A 284 21.41 3.90 3.99
N ARG A 285 21.08 3.62 5.26
CA ARG A 285 21.69 2.51 6.01
C ARG A 285 21.45 1.15 5.34
N LEU A 286 20.21 0.86 4.95
CA LEU A 286 19.88 -0.38 4.23
C LEU A 286 20.61 -0.50 2.89
N ILE A 287 20.77 0.63 2.18
CA ILE A 287 21.49 0.67 0.92
C ILE A 287 22.99 0.43 1.13
N ASP A 288 23.59 1.04 2.15
CA ASP A 288 25.00 0.84 2.51
C ASP A 288 25.28 -0.61 2.93
N GLU A 289 24.26 -1.31 3.44
CA GLU A 289 24.30 -2.73 3.78
C GLU A 289 24.03 -3.67 2.59
N GLY A 290 23.74 -3.12 1.40
CA GLY A 290 23.60 -3.87 0.16
C GLY A 290 22.16 -4.26 -0.21
N HIS A 291 21.15 -3.67 0.44
CA HIS A 291 19.73 -4.02 0.23
C HIS A 291 19.00 -3.14 -0.80
N LEU A 292 19.70 -2.31 -1.57
CA LEU A 292 19.10 -1.36 -2.53
C LEU A 292 18.05 -1.99 -3.46
N GLU A 293 18.27 -3.21 -3.94
CA GLU A 293 17.39 -3.86 -4.91
C GLU A 293 16.10 -4.44 -4.31
N ARG A 294 15.91 -4.31 -2.99
CA ARG A 294 14.75 -4.83 -2.25
C ARG A 294 13.99 -3.73 -1.50
N LEU A 295 14.06 -2.50 -1.98
CA LEU A 295 13.42 -1.34 -1.35
C LEU A 295 12.42 -0.69 -2.30
N VAL A 296 11.19 -0.47 -1.86
CA VAL A 296 10.16 0.26 -2.61
C VAL A 296 9.53 1.34 -1.72
N LEU A 297 8.95 2.36 -2.35
CA LEU A 297 8.54 3.58 -1.66
C LEU A 297 7.10 3.95 -2.01
N ALA A 298 6.38 4.46 -1.03
CA ALA A 298 5.08 5.06 -1.24
C ALA A 298 4.69 6.09 -0.17
N HIS A 299 3.45 6.56 -0.23
CA HIS A 299 2.88 7.43 0.80
C HIS A 299 1.75 6.75 1.58
N ASP A 300 1.09 5.69 1.10
CA ASP A 300 -0.07 5.11 1.78
C ASP A 300 -1.09 6.24 2.07
N ASN A 301 -1.42 7.03 1.05
CA ASN A 301 -2.31 8.16 1.23
C ASN A 301 -3.77 7.69 1.32
N CYS A 302 -4.18 7.30 2.53
CA CYS A 302 -5.48 6.71 2.84
C CYS A 302 -6.47 7.66 3.58
N THR A 303 -6.17 8.97 3.69
CA THR A 303 -7.05 9.93 4.38
C THR A 303 -7.05 11.31 3.74
N LYS A 304 -8.20 12.01 3.76
CA LYS A 304 -8.38 13.29 3.04
C LYS A 304 -7.39 14.38 3.42
N HIS A 305 -7.08 14.56 4.70
CA HIS A 305 -6.20 15.63 5.19
C HIS A 305 -4.78 15.59 4.60
N ARG A 306 -4.39 14.46 3.99
CA ARG A 306 -3.10 14.23 3.34
C ARG A 306 -3.10 14.55 1.84
N LEU A 307 -4.27 14.75 1.24
CA LEU A 307 -4.42 15.23 -0.14
C LEU A 307 -4.16 16.74 -0.23
N ARG A 308 -3.67 17.22 -1.40
CA ARG A 308 -3.33 18.64 -1.59
C ARG A 308 -4.54 19.55 -1.43
N ALA A 309 -5.72 19.10 -1.87
CA ALA A 309 -6.98 19.82 -1.74
C ALA A 309 -7.29 20.23 -0.28
N PHE A 310 -6.74 19.51 0.70
CA PHE A 310 -6.92 19.77 2.13
C PHE A 310 -5.64 20.24 2.83
N GLY A 311 -4.63 20.67 2.06
CA GLY A 311 -3.36 21.17 2.60
C GLY A 311 -2.36 20.08 3.02
N GLY A 312 -2.57 18.85 2.54
CA GLY A 312 -1.65 17.73 2.68
C GLY A 312 -0.56 17.68 1.60
N HIS A 313 0.26 16.64 1.64
CA HIS A 313 1.42 16.46 0.76
C HIS A 313 1.06 15.92 -0.63
N GLY A 314 -0.03 15.14 -0.76
CA GLY A 314 -0.50 14.58 -2.02
C GLY A 314 0.38 13.45 -2.57
N PHE A 315 -0.08 12.84 -3.67
CA PHE A 315 0.62 11.71 -4.32
C PHE A 315 1.93 12.11 -5.01
N ASP A 316 2.18 13.41 -5.21
CA ASP A 316 3.39 13.94 -5.86
C ASP A 316 4.53 14.26 -4.88
N HIS A 317 4.37 14.01 -3.57
CA HIS A 317 5.36 14.38 -2.55
C HIS A 317 6.73 13.73 -2.78
N ILE A 318 6.78 12.42 -3.02
CA ILE A 318 8.02 11.72 -3.31
C ILE A 318 8.77 12.32 -4.51
N PRO A 319 8.18 12.39 -5.73
CA PRO A 319 8.90 12.92 -6.88
C PRO A 319 9.24 14.41 -6.75
N THR A 320 8.37 15.24 -6.15
CA THR A 320 8.57 16.70 -6.09
C THR A 320 9.48 17.16 -4.95
N THR A 321 9.48 16.45 -3.82
CA THR A 321 10.15 16.88 -2.59
C THR A 321 11.19 15.87 -2.13
N ILE A 322 10.80 14.60 -1.94
CA ILE A 322 11.67 13.60 -1.31
C ILE A 322 12.91 13.30 -2.16
N THR A 323 12.77 13.16 -3.49
CA THR A 323 13.93 12.89 -4.35
C THR A 323 15.00 13.99 -4.26
N ALA A 324 14.60 15.24 -4.05
CA ALA A 324 15.52 16.35 -3.84
C ALA A 324 16.23 16.25 -2.48
N TRP A 325 15.54 15.80 -1.43
CA TRP A 325 16.13 15.58 -0.11
C TRP A 325 17.06 14.36 -0.11
N MET A 326 16.69 13.27 -0.76
CA MET A 326 17.56 12.11 -0.99
C MET A 326 18.90 12.52 -1.62
N LYS A 327 18.86 13.33 -2.68
CA LYS A 327 20.08 13.87 -3.32
C LYS A 327 20.92 14.72 -2.38
N ARG A 328 20.27 15.58 -1.57
CA ARG A 328 20.97 16.41 -0.57
C ARG A 328 21.63 15.57 0.52
N GLN A 329 21.07 14.42 0.86
CA GLN A 329 21.63 13.46 1.81
C GLN A 329 22.66 12.51 1.17
N GLY A 330 22.99 12.68 -0.11
CA GLY A 330 24.08 11.96 -0.77
C GLY A 330 23.66 10.75 -1.60
N MET A 331 22.36 10.47 -1.73
CA MET A 331 21.90 9.41 -2.63
C MET A 331 22.15 9.81 -4.09
N SER A 332 22.73 8.87 -4.84
CA SER A 332 22.96 9.00 -6.28
C SER A 332 21.64 8.91 -7.06
N GLN A 333 21.63 9.45 -8.29
CA GLN A 333 20.49 9.30 -9.18
C GLN A 333 20.17 7.82 -9.47
N HIS A 334 21.20 6.98 -9.60
CA HIS A 334 21.03 5.55 -9.81
C HIS A 334 20.25 4.89 -8.66
N GLN A 335 20.60 5.18 -7.40
CA GLN A 335 19.85 4.67 -6.24
C GLN A 335 18.39 5.11 -6.27
N ILE A 336 18.13 6.40 -6.57
CA ILE A 336 16.75 6.93 -6.64
C ILE A 336 15.95 6.26 -7.77
N ASP A 337 16.55 6.10 -8.96
CA ASP A 337 15.93 5.42 -10.08
C ASP A 337 15.67 3.93 -9.75
N THR A 338 16.57 3.29 -9.01
CA THR A 338 16.36 1.91 -8.56
C THR A 338 15.14 1.80 -7.63
N LEU A 339 15.00 2.72 -6.68
CA LEU A 339 13.87 2.73 -5.74
C LEU A 339 12.51 3.01 -6.41
N LEU A 340 12.50 3.88 -7.42
CA LEU A 340 11.25 4.41 -8.01
C LEU A 340 10.88 3.82 -9.37
N ILE A 341 11.81 3.15 -10.06
CA ILE A 341 11.62 2.62 -11.41
C ILE A 341 12.01 1.14 -11.44
N GLU A 342 13.26 0.81 -11.12
CA GLU A 342 13.76 -0.55 -11.35
C GLU A 342 13.16 -1.60 -10.39
N ASN A 343 13.05 -1.29 -9.09
CA ASN A 343 12.46 -2.17 -8.08
C ASN A 343 10.95 -2.36 -8.32
N PRO A 344 10.14 -1.28 -8.44
CA PRO A 344 8.72 -1.43 -8.75
C PRO A 344 8.48 -2.17 -10.06
N ARG A 345 9.29 -1.92 -11.11
CA ARG A 345 9.20 -2.66 -12.37
C ARG A 345 9.40 -4.16 -12.16
N ARG A 346 10.42 -4.55 -11.39
CA ARG A 346 10.72 -5.96 -11.13
C ARG A 346 9.60 -6.63 -10.35
N VAL A 347 9.15 -6.04 -9.25
CA VAL A 347 8.14 -6.66 -8.39
C VAL A 347 6.77 -6.74 -9.07
N LEU A 348 6.37 -5.72 -9.85
CA LEU A 348 5.07 -5.69 -10.53
C LEU A 348 5.01 -6.54 -11.81
N THR A 349 6.12 -7.11 -12.27
CA THR A 349 6.15 -7.95 -13.48
C THR A 349 5.74 -9.37 -13.14
N PHE A 350 4.63 -9.88 -13.69
CA PHE A 350 4.14 -11.24 -13.46
C PHE A 350 5.13 -12.32 -13.92
N ALA A 351 5.11 -13.47 -13.23
CA ALA A 351 6.04 -14.60 -13.45
C ALA A 351 5.87 -15.31 -14.81
#